data_AF-A0A1G4S534-F1
#
_entry.id   AF-A0A1G4S534-F1
#
_cell.length_a   1.000
_cell.length_b   1.000
_cell.length_c   1.000
_cell.angle_alpha   90.00
_cell.angle_beta   90.00
_cell.angle_gamma   90.00
#
_symmetry.space_group_name_H-M   'P 1'
#
loop_
_entity.id
_entity.type
_entity.pdbx_description
1 polymer ?
#
loop_
_entity_poly.entity_id
_entity_poly.type
_entity_poly.pdbx_seq_one_letter_code
_entity_poly.pdbx_strand_id
1 'polypeptide(L)'
;MKIYEFCPFFNENRVAEIKLKEDARWIDELHVIEANKTFSYADKPRNFDPAYLGPKVNYHSLHADNVFRRPERHQLYFNPETCQAANFDRWYWRLLSYNSAFHNEAYQRSRCSDILRERVEDDDVIILADFDEIIDSRMADRIVSEVKRRQVITVKMHYSVFFLNLFCRSNHGAPHWSYRVFAMTGRFLRSMPFSGDYLRKKGIAEGLYQEIYCLEEPAGFHHSWLDYRQTALPKLQAFAANVKDKSIVNEDYIKQCLDDKKLYYLDTELYVDNEKSFLSALQDIQTGDLLYWR
;
A
#
# COMPACT_ATOMS: atom_id res chain seq x y z
N MET A 1 13.45 17.60 13.75
CA MET A 1 13.00 16.80 12.60
C MET A 1 12.78 15.39 13.08
N LYS A 2 11.57 14.90 12.91
CA LYS A 2 11.18 13.50 13.03
C LYS A 2 10.76 12.94 11.67
N ILE A 3 10.80 11.62 11.54
CA ILE A 3 10.28 10.89 10.39
C ILE A 3 9.04 10.10 10.83
N TYR A 4 7.91 10.45 10.23
CA TYR A 4 6.63 9.81 10.43
C TYR A 4 6.32 8.93 9.24
N GLU A 5 5.84 7.73 9.49
CA GLU A 5 5.21 6.92 8.47
C GLU A 5 3.80 6.55 8.89
N PHE A 6 2.89 6.54 7.93
CA PHE A 6 1.52 6.14 8.17
C PHE A 6 1.09 5.01 7.27
N CYS A 7 0.42 4.02 7.87
CA CYS A 7 -0.10 2.87 7.19
C CYS A 7 -1.53 2.50 7.62
N PRO A 8 -2.49 2.41 6.68
CA PRO A 8 -3.77 1.76 6.94
C PRO A 8 -3.56 0.25 7.05
N PHE A 9 -4.02 -0.34 8.16
CA PHE A 9 -3.96 -1.77 8.41
C PHE A 9 -5.30 -2.46 8.19
N PHE A 10 -5.28 -3.67 7.63
CA PHE A 10 -6.47 -4.50 7.46
C PHE A 10 -6.32 -5.88 8.11
N ASN A 11 -5.40 -6.72 7.62
CA ASN A 11 -5.18 -8.08 8.14
C ASN A 11 -3.81 -8.68 7.76
N GLU A 12 -2.82 -7.87 7.41
CA GLU A 12 -1.55 -8.31 6.84
C GLU A 12 -0.43 -8.46 7.89
N ASN A 13 -0.65 -9.18 8.99
CA ASN A 13 0.30 -9.25 10.11
C ASN A 13 1.71 -9.70 9.72
N ARG A 14 1.85 -10.65 8.78
CA ARG A 14 3.16 -11.12 8.32
C ARG A 14 3.96 -10.04 7.60
N VAL A 15 3.27 -9.22 6.80
CA VAL A 15 3.85 -8.06 6.13
C VAL A 15 4.14 -6.95 7.15
N ALA A 16 3.25 -6.77 8.13
CA ALA A 16 3.45 -5.83 9.22
C ALA A 16 4.72 -6.15 10.02
N GLU A 17 5.00 -7.41 10.32
CA GLU A 17 6.24 -7.82 10.98
C GLU A 17 7.49 -7.33 10.22
N ILE A 18 7.53 -7.55 8.90
CA ILE A 18 8.63 -7.11 8.04
C ILE A 18 8.74 -5.58 8.07
N LYS A 19 7.62 -4.89 7.88
CA LYS A 19 7.57 -3.43 7.86
C LYS A 19 8.05 -2.83 9.17
N LEU A 20 7.54 -3.31 10.30
CA LEU A 20 7.91 -2.83 11.63
C LEU A 20 9.41 -2.95 11.90
N LYS A 21 10.02 -4.08 11.52
CA LYS A 21 11.47 -4.27 11.69
C LYS A 21 12.30 -3.40 10.76
N GLU A 22 11.82 -3.15 9.54
CA GLU A 22 12.51 -2.27 8.59
C GLU A 22 12.40 -0.80 9.04
N ASP A 23 11.19 -0.36 9.36
CA ASP A 23 10.88 1.00 9.80
C ASP A 23 11.60 1.33 11.12
N ALA A 24 11.74 0.38 12.04
CA ALA A 24 12.45 0.60 13.32
C ALA A 24 13.88 1.13 13.14
N ARG A 25 14.51 0.88 11.99
CA ARG A 25 15.87 1.30 11.65
C ARG A 25 15.99 2.79 11.35
N TRP A 26 14.92 3.47 10.96
CA TRP A 26 15.02 4.86 10.47
C TRP A 26 13.77 5.73 10.64
N ILE A 27 12.59 5.15 10.89
CA ILE A 27 11.35 5.85 11.23
C ILE A 27 11.33 6.14 12.73
N ASP A 28 10.88 7.35 13.10
CA ASP A 28 10.72 7.75 14.50
C ASP A 28 9.34 7.34 15.03
N GLU A 29 8.28 7.56 14.23
CA GLU A 29 6.91 7.23 14.58
C GLU A 29 6.19 6.56 13.40
N LEU A 30 5.84 5.28 13.54
CA LEU A 30 4.93 4.56 12.66
C LEU A 30 3.50 4.66 13.19
N HIS A 31 2.60 5.19 12.38
CA HIS A 31 1.20 5.37 12.69
C HIS A 31 0.36 4.32 11.97
N VAL A 32 -0.27 3.45 12.75
CA VAL A 32 -1.11 2.36 12.27
C VAL A 32 -2.56 2.75 12.49
N ILE A 33 -3.40 2.80 11.44
CA ILE A 33 -4.85 2.97 11.61
C ILE A 33 -5.60 1.72 11.19
N GLU A 34 -6.53 1.29 12.03
CA GLU A 34 -7.36 0.12 11.76
C GLU A 34 -8.83 0.39 12.08
N ALA A 35 -9.70 0.12 11.11
CA ALA A 35 -11.15 0.16 11.27
C ALA A 35 -11.71 -1.11 11.93
N ASN A 36 -12.82 -0.96 12.66
CA ASN A 36 -13.63 -2.09 13.15
C ASN A 36 -14.59 -2.68 12.10
N LYS A 37 -14.53 -2.18 10.85
CA LYS A 37 -15.29 -2.71 9.71
C LYS A 37 -14.39 -2.97 8.52
N THR A 38 -14.81 -3.92 7.69
CA THR A 38 -14.25 -4.14 6.36
C THR A 38 -14.68 -3.02 5.41
N PHE A 39 -13.99 -2.89 4.27
CA PHE A 39 -14.40 -1.92 3.23
C PHE A 39 -15.76 -2.26 2.60
N SER A 40 -16.25 -3.49 2.72
CA SER A 40 -17.63 -3.87 2.38
C SER A 40 -18.63 -3.69 3.53
N TYR A 41 -18.26 -2.97 4.59
CA TYR A 41 -19.09 -2.64 5.76
C TYR A 41 -19.41 -3.81 6.71
N ALA A 42 -18.91 -5.02 6.46
CA ALA A 42 -19.03 -6.11 7.43
C ALA A 42 -18.19 -5.81 8.68
N ASP A 43 -18.67 -6.19 9.86
CA ASP A 43 -17.90 -6.10 11.10
C ASP A 43 -16.65 -6.97 11.01
N LYS A 44 -15.54 -6.48 11.57
CA LYS A 44 -14.30 -7.25 11.71
C LYS A 44 -13.66 -7.00 13.07
N PRO A 45 -12.97 -8.01 13.64
CA PRO A 45 -12.07 -7.77 14.75
C PRO A 45 -10.93 -6.83 14.35
N ARG A 46 -10.30 -6.26 15.36
CA ARG A 46 -9.02 -5.56 15.23
C ARG A 46 -7.93 -6.63 15.22
N ASN A 47 -7.27 -6.77 14.08
CA ASN A 47 -6.35 -7.83 13.76
C ASN A 47 -4.88 -7.45 14.00
N PHE A 48 -4.59 -6.15 14.19
CA PHE A 48 -3.20 -5.72 14.41
C PHE A 48 -2.66 -6.35 15.70
N ASP A 49 -1.57 -7.11 15.60
CA ASP A 49 -1.03 -7.84 16.73
C ASP A 49 -0.58 -6.87 17.84
N PRO A 50 -1.14 -6.94 19.05
CA PRO A 50 -0.72 -6.10 20.17
C PRO A 50 0.77 -6.26 20.55
N ALA A 51 1.39 -7.40 20.21
CA ALA A 51 2.82 -7.62 20.42
C ALA A 51 3.71 -6.69 19.56
N TYR A 52 3.15 -6.10 18.50
CA TYR A 52 3.82 -5.11 17.65
C TYR A 52 3.78 -3.70 18.22
N LEU A 53 3.04 -3.46 19.31
CA LEU A 53 3.06 -2.17 19.98
C LEU A 53 4.41 -1.97 20.67
N GLY A 54 5.02 -0.82 20.42
CA GLY A 54 6.32 -0.45 20.94
C GLY A 54 6.50 1.07 20.95
N PRO A 55 7.67 1.57 21.38
CA PRO A 55 7.89 3.01 21.59
C PRO A 55 7.75 3.84 20.31
N LYS A 56 7.94 3.24 19.14
CA LYS A 56 7.83 3.90 17.83
C LYS A 56 6.47 3.66 17.14
N VAL A 57 5.62 2.79 17.68
CA VAL A 57 4.39 2.33 17.00
C VAL A 57 3.17 2.94 17.67
N ASN A 58 2.49 3.82 16.96
CA ASN A 58 1.29 4.51 17.40
C ASN A 58 0.06 3.87 16.73
N TYR A 59 -0.72 3.11 17.49
CA TYR A 59 -1.96 2.50 17.01
C TYR A 59 -3.17 3.43 17.19
N HIS A 60 -3.91 3.63 16.11
CA HIS A 60 -5.11 4.44 16.03
C HIS A 60 -6.29 3.56 15.66
N SER A 61 -7.26 3.44 16.55
CA SER A 61 -8.48 2.75 16.20
C SER A 61 -9.49 3.67 15.54
N LEU A 62 -10.07 3.21 14.42
CA LEU A 62 -11.16 3.88 13.72
C LEU A 62 -12.50 3.15 13.98
N HIS A 63 -13.41 3.84 14.67
CA HIS A 63 -14.80 3.41 14.80
C HIS A 63 -15.57 3.82 13.54
N ALA A 64 -15.79 2.85 12.65
CA ALA A 64 -16.24 3.06 11.29
C ALA A 64 -17.78 3.07 11.12
N ASP A 65 -18.53 2.83 12.19
CA ASP A 65 -19.99 2.63 12.16
C ASP A 65 -20.80 3.75 11.52
N ASN A 66 -20.34 4.99 11.62
CA ASN A 66 -21.05 6.16 11.10
C ASN A 66 -20.31 6.86 9.95
N VAL A 67 -19.18 6.32 9.51
CA VAL A 67 -18.31 6.97 8.51
C VAL A 67 -18.06 6.10 7.29
N PHE A 68 -18.15 4.77 7.44
CA PHE A 68 -18.15 3.88 6.29
C PHE A 68 -19.54 3.82 5.67
N ARG A 69 -19.58 3.51 4.37
CA ARG A 69 -20.80 3.30 3.58
C ARG A 69 -21.05 1.83 3.40
N ARG A 70 -22.34 1.47 3.38
CA ARG A 70 -22.80 0.12 3.03
C ARG A 70 -22.69 -0.09 1.52
N PRO A 71 -22.47 -1.33 1.04
CA PRO A 71 -22.51 -1.65 -0.38
C PRO A 71 -23.84 -1.26 -1.04
N GLU A 72 -23.73 -0.55 -2.16
CA GLU A 72 -24.86 -0.25 -3.05
C GLU A 72 -24.90 -1.25 -4.23
N ARG A 73 -26.05 -1.33 -4.93
CA ARG A 73 -26.24 -2.25 -6.07
C ARG A 73 -25.38 -1.89 -7.29
N HIS A 74 -25.11 -0.61 -7.53
CA HIS A 74 -24.23 -0.16 -8.59
C HIS A 74 -22.86 0.17 -7.99
N GLN A 75 -21.81 -0.45 -8.51
CA GLN A 75 -20.44 -0.18 -8.07
C GLN A 75 -19.57 0.20 -9.27
N LEU A 76 -19.00 1.40 -9.21
CA LEU A 76 -17.93 1.81 -10.12
C LEU A 76 -16.61 1.20 -9.67
N TYR A 77 -15.77 0.75 -10.60
CA TYR A 77 -14.45 0.19 -10.28
C TYR A 77 -13.33 1.10 -10.78
N PHE A 78 -12.14 0.99 -10.15
CA PHE A 78 -10.92 1.57 -10.68
C PHE A 78 -10.53 0.86 -11.98
N ASN A 79 -10.72 1.53 -13.12
CA ASN A 79 -10.23 1.07 -14.41
C ASN A 79 -9.10 1.99 -14.89
N PRO A 80 -7.84 1.53 -14.86
CA PRO A 80 -6.67 2.31 -15.32
C PRO A 80 -6.80 2.83 -16.76
N GLU A 81 -7.51 2.12 -17.64
CA GLU A 81 -7.68 2.52 -19.05
C GLU A 81 -8.57 3.76 -19.20
N THR A 82 -9.49 3.97 -18.26
CA THR A 82 -10.46 5.08 -18.29
C THR A 82 -10.20 6.16 -17.25
N CYS A 83 -9.35 5.87 -16.26
CA CYS A 83 -8.92 6.78 -15.20
C CYS A 83 -7.56 7.41 -15.55
N GLN A 84 -7.51 8.18 -16.63
CA GLN A 84 -6.32 8.92 -17.01
C GLN A 84 -6.31 10.34 -16.42
N ALA A 85 -5.11 10.93 -16.32
CA ALA A 85 -4.86 12.26 -15.78
C ALA A 85 -5.90 13.33 -16.18
N ALA A 86 -6.27 13.39 -17.46
CA ALA A 86 -7.18 14.42 -17.99
C ALA A 86 -8.61 14.40 -17.39
N ASN A 87 -9.06 13.25 -16.87
CA ASN A 87 -10.41 13.09 -16.31
C ASN A 87 -10.41 12.74 -14.82
N PHE A 88 -9.24 12.81 -14.16
CA PHE A 88 -9.02 12.25 -12.85
C PHE A 88 -10.01 12.79 -11.80
N ASP A 89 -10.16 14.11 -11.66
CA ASP A 89 -10.97 14.70 -10.59
C ASP A 89 -12.43 14.24 -10.67
N ARG A 90 -13.04 14.35 -11.86
CA ARG A 90 -14.41 13.88 -12.10
C ARG A 90 -14.53 12.40 -11.80
N TRP A 91 -13.54 11.62 -12.21
CA TRP A 91 -13.52 10.18 -12.01
C TRP A 91 -13.43 9.81 -10.52
N TYR A 92 -12.49 10.41 -9.80
CA TYR A 92 -12.22 10.17 -8.38
C TYR A 92 -13.47 10.41 -7.54
N TRP A 93 -14.10 11.57 -7.72
CA TRP A 93 -15.31 11.90 -6.96
C TRP A 93 -16.47 10.97 -7.30
N ARG A 94 -16.64 10.56 -8.57
CA ARG A 94 -17.65 9.55 -8.93
C ARG A 94 -17.35 8.19 -8.30
N LEU A 95 -16.10 7.74 -8.30
CA LEU A 95 -15.73 6.49 -7.64
C LEU A 95 -16.16 6.51 -6.17
N LEU A 96 -15.80 7.56 -5.44
CA LEU A 96 -16.15 7.68 -4.02
C LEU A 96 -17.65 7.87 -3.79
N SER A 97 -18.41 8.40 -4.75
CA SER A 97 -19.86 8.52 -4.68
C SER A 97 -20.59 7.19 -4.92
N TYR A 98 -20.09 6.37 -5.84
CA TYR A 98 -20.79 5.17 -6.33
C TYR A 98 -20.12 3.85 -5.95
N ASN A 99 -19.05 3.87 -5.16
CA ASN A 99 -18.45 2.64 -4.64
C ASN A 99 -18.11 2.79 -3.16
N SER A 100 -18.83 2.04 -2.33
CA SER A 100 -18.65 2.06 -0.88
C SER A 100 -17.28 1.54 -0.45
N ALA A 101 -16.73 0.53 -1.13
CA ALA A 101 -15.44 -0.05 -0.77
C ALA A 101 -14.29 0.95 -0.97
N PHE A 102 -14.26 1.61 -2.13
CA PHE A 102 -13.28 2.66 -2.38
C PHE A 102 -13.50 3.89 -1.49
N HIS A 103 -14.76 4.25 -1.20
CA HIS A 103 -15.06 5.29 -0.21
C HIS A 103 -14.47 4.96 1.17
N ASN A 104 -14.70 3.73 1.66
CA ASN A 104 -14.28 3.30 2.99
C ASN A 104 -12.75 3.20 3.09
N GLU A 105 -12.11 2.67 2.04
CA GLU A 105 -10.66 2.65 1.89
C GLU A 105 -10.08 4.07 1.92
N ALA A 106 -10.65 4.98 1.11
CA ALA A 106 -10.24 6.37 1.04
C ALA A 106 -10.42 7.08 2.38
N TYR A 107 -11.51 6.81 3.10
CA TYR A 107 -11.75 7.39 4.42
C TYR A 107 -10.68 6.94 5.43
N GLN A 108 -10.43 5.64 5.54
CA GLN A 108 -9.42 5.12 6.48
C GLN A 108 -8.02 5.67 6.16
N ARG A 109 -7.64 5.71 4.89
CA ARG A 109 -6.34 6.27 4.46
C ARG A 109 -6.25 7.78 4.71
N SER A 110 -7.32 8.52 4.41
CA SER A 110 -7.36 9.99 4.55
C SER A 110 -7.37 10.43 6.01
N ARG A 111 -7.92 9.62 6.92
CA ARG A 111 -7.99 9.94 8.35
C ARG A 111 -6.60 10.16 8.97
N CYS A 112 -5.56 9.55 8.40
CA CYS A 112 -4.20 9.87 8.75
C CYS A 112 -3.82 11.31 8.53
N SER A 113 -4.09 11.81 7.31
CA SER A 113 -3.63 13.14 6.93
C SER A 113 -4.14 14.15 7.93
N ASP A 114 -5.35 13.95 8.45
CA ASP A 114 -5.90 14.75 9.54
C ASP A 114 -5.12 14.61 10.86
N ILE A 115 -4.85 13.38 11.31
CA ILE A 115 -4.11 13.11 12.56
C ILE A 115 -2.69 13.68 12.51
N LEU A 116 -1.98 13.52 11.39
CA LEU A 116 -0.60 13.99 11.25
C LEU A 116 -0.52 15.50 11.05
N ARG A 117 -1.44 16.13 10.31
CA ARG A 117 -1.44 17.58 10.06
C ARG A 117 -1.39 18.42 11.34
N GLU A 118 -2.02 17.95 12.40
CA GLU A 118 -2.07 18.64 13.69
C GLU A 118 -0.80 18.43 14.55
N ARG A 119 0.06 17.46 14.18
CA ARG A 119 1.20 17.02 15.00
C ARG A 119 2.56 17.30 14.39
N VAL A 120 2.64 17.46 13.07
CA VAL A 120 3.92 17.57 12.35
C VAL A 120 4.40 19.02 12.24
N GLU A 121 5.70 19.21 12.43
CA GLU A 121 6.39 20.49 12.22
C GLU A 121 6.81 20.65 10.75
N ASP A 122 7.11 21.88 10.31
CA ASP A 122 7.48 22.19 8.91
C ASP A 122 8.56 21.26 8.34
N ASP A 123 9.60 21.03 9.13
CA ASP A 123 10.82 20.36 8.72
C ASP A 123 10.78 18.84 8.91
N ASP A 124 9.69 18.31 9.49
CA ASP A 124 9.49 16.87 9.63
C ASP A 124 9.27 16.20 8.27
N VAL A 125 9.59 14.91 8.19
CA VAL A 125 9.35 14.08 7.00
C VAL A 125 8.17 13.16 7.28
N ILE A 126 7.22 13.11 6.35
CA ILE A 126 6.03 12.26 6.43
C ILE A 126 6.02 11.33 5.22
N ILE A 127 5.75 10.07 5.48
CA ILE A 127 5.64 9.01 4.49
C ILE A 127 4.21 8.47 4.53
N LEU A 128 3.57 8.45 3.37
CA LEU A 128 2.26 7.84 3.18
C LEU A 128 2.47 6.54 2.39
N ALA A 129 2.23 5.39 3.01
CA ALA A 129 2.43 4.07 2.41
C ALA A 129 1.40 3.06 2.94
N ASP A 130 0.99 2.09 2.13
CA ASP A 130 0.26 0.93 2.66
C ASP A 130 1.24 -0.07 3.32
N PHE A 131 0.76 -1.01 4.15
CA PHE A 131 1.64 -1.94 4.87
C PHE A 131 2.52 -2.82 3.97
N ASP A 132 2.01 -3.16 2.80
CA ASP A 132 2.73 -3.92 1.78
C ASP A 132 3.74 -3.09 0.99
N GLU A 133 3.84 -1.78 1.25
CA GLU A 133 4.77 -0.86 0.62
C GLU A 133 5.88 -0.48 1.61
N ILE A 134 6.98 -1.22 1.58
CA ILE A 134 8.06 -1.11 2.56
C ILE A 134 9.27 -0.45 1.92
N ILE A 135 9.63 0.73 2.43
CA ILE A 135 10.83 1.44 2.01
C ILE A 135 12.06 0.73 2.58
N ASP A 136 13.08 0.60 1.74
CA ASP A 136 14.38 0.12 2.15
C ASP A 136 15.10 1.16 3.02
N SER A 137 15.41 0.83 4.26
CA SER A 137 16.09 1.72 5.21
C SER A 137 17.45 2.22 4.70
N ARG A 138 18.09 1.50 3.78
CA ARG A 138 19.33 1.95 3.12
C ARG A 138 19.13 3.18 2.24
N MET A 139 17.88 3.49 1.88
CA MET A 139 17.49 4.65 1.08
C MET A 139 17.04 5.85 1.93
N ALA A 140 17.05 5.74 3.26
CA ALA A 140 16.57 6.76 4.19
C ALA A 140 17.19 8.14 3.92
N ASP A 141 18.53 8.23 3.94
CA ASP A 141 19.24 9.50 3.72
C ASP A 141 18.94 10.11 2.35
N ARG A 142 18.84 9.26 1.33
CA ARG A 142 18.51 9.67 -0.05
C ARG A 142 17.11 10.27 -0.11
N ILE A 143 16.12 9.62 0.49
CA ILE A 143 14.73 10.07 0.56
C ILE A 143 14.65 11.39 1.33
N VAL A 144 15.22 11.46 2.54
CA VAL A 144 15.17 12.66 3.39
C VAL A 144 15.79 13.87 2.69
N SER A 145 16.94 13.67 2.04
CA SER A 145 17.61 14.73 1.28
C SER A 145 16.74 15.28 0.13
N GLU A 146 16.14 14.38 -0.66
CA GLU A 146 15.29 14.76 -1.78
C GLU A 146 13.96 15.40 -1.34
N VAL A 147 13.35 14.92 -0.25
CA VAL A 147 12.16 15.54 0.36
C VAL A 147 12.46 16.96 0.79
N LYS A 148 13.57 17.20 1.50
CA LYS A 148 13.93 18.56 1.93
C LYS A 148 14.14 19.50 0.75
N ARG A 149 14.75 19.00 -0.32
CA ARG A 149 15.01 19.78 -1.53
C ARG A 149 13.76 20.11 -2.34
N ARG A 150 12.77 19.19 -2.37
CA ARG A 150 11.63 19.26 -3.31
C ARG A 150 10.26 19.41 -2.64
N GLN A 151 10.22 19.39 -1.31
CA GLN A 151 9.02 19.40 -0.46
C GLN A 151 8.17 18.11 -0.53
N VAL A 152 8.09 17.46 -1.69
CA VAL A 152 7.42 16.17 -1.90
C VAL A 152 8.13 15.38 -3.00
N ILE A 153 8.22 14.07 -2.81
CA ILE A 153 8.69 13.10 -3.80
C ILE A 153 7.81 11.84 -3.78
N THR A 154 7.96 11.02 -4.80
CA THR A 154 7.51 9.62 -4.79
C THR A 154 8.68 8.69 -5.09
N VAL A 155 8.49 7.39 -4.91
CA VAL A 155 9.53 6.38 -5.10
C VAL A 155 9.06 5.25 -6.02
N LYS A 156 10.01 4.58 -6.67
CA LYS A 156 9.78 3.31 -7.36
C LYS A 156 9.92 2.17 -6.37
N MET A 157 9.19 1.08 -6.60
CA MET A 157 9.24 -0.12 -5.76
C MET A 157 9.51 -1.36 -6.63
N HIS A 158 10.27 -2.30 -6.09
CA HIS A 158 10.27 -3.67 -6.58
C HIS A 158 8.93 -4.33 -6.25
N TYR A 159 8.31 -5.00 -7.21
CA TYR A 159 7.02 -5.63 -6.99
C TYR A 159 7.15 -7.15 -6.94
N SER A 160 6.94 -7.70 -5.75
CA SER A 160 6.83 -9.15 -5.58
C SER A 160 5.45 -9.57 -5.14
N VAL A 161 5.09 -10.79 -5.53
CA VAL A 161 3.75 -11.34 -5.39
C VAL A 161 3.85 -12.75 -4.84
N PHE A 162 3.02 -13.07 -3.83
CA PHE A 162 2.94 -14.38 -3.19
C PHE A 162 4.16 -14.78 -2.35
N PHE A 163 5.36 -14.47 -2.83
CA PHE A 163 6.65 -14.82 -2.26
C PHE A 163 7.59 -13.63 -2.39
N LEU A 164 8.58 -13.54 -1.50
CA LEU A 164 9.54 -12.43 -1.46
C LEU A 164 10.33 -12.32 -2.76
N ASN A 165 10.74 -13.46 -3.32
CA ASN A 165 11.60 -13.57 -4.51
C ASN A 165 10.85 -13.76 -5.83
N LEU A 166 9.51 -13.73 -5.84
CA LEU A 166 8.69 -13.90 -7.05
C LEU A 166 8.18 -12.54 -7.52
N PHE A 167 8.82 -11.99 -8.54
CA PHE A 167 8.59 -10.63 -9.02
C PHE A 167 7.70 -10.59 -10.26
N CYS A 168 7.05 -9.45 -10.48
CA CYS A 168 6.27 -9.18 -11.68
C CYS A 168 6.75 -7.91 -12.37
N ARG A 169 6.86 -7.97 -13.72
CA ARG A 169 7.38 -6.87 -14.55
C ARG A 169 6.33 -5.82 -14.88
N SER A 170 5.09 -6.26 -15.11
CA SER A 170 3.98 -5.38 -15.49
C SER A 170 3.19 -4.94 -14.28
N ASN A 171 2.50 -3.82 -14.39
CA ASN A 171 1.70 -3.28 -13.31
C ASN A 171 0.42 -2.59 -13.78
N HIS A 172 -0.54 -2.49 -12.87
CA HIS A 172 -1.68 -1.59 -13.06
C HIS A 172 -1.27 -0.17 -12.61
N GLY A 173 -1.36 0.79 -13.53
CA GLY A 173 -1.04 2.19 -13.29
C GLY A 173 0.44 2.52 -13.47
N ALA A 174 0.94 3.51 -12.73
CA ALA A 174 2.25 4.10 -12.96
C ALA A 174 3.43 3.10 -12.84
N PRO A 175 4.38 3.02 -13.79
CA PRO A 175 5.44 2.01 -13.85
C PRO A 175 6.23 1.80 -12.55
N HIS A 176 6.79 0.60 -12.38
CA HIS A 176 7.60 0.24 -11.19
C HIS A 176 6.87 0.45 -9.86
N TRP A 177 5.55 0.29 -9.84
CA TRP A 177 4.73 0.58 -8.65
C TRP A 177 4.96 1.99 -8.06
N SER A 178 5.40 2.93 -8.88
CA SER A 178 5.64 4.30 -8.45
C SER A 178 4.34 5.06 -8.22
N TYR A 179 4.43 6.25 -7.61
CA TYR A 179 3.29 7.13 -7.32
C TYR A 179 2.21 6.48 -6.43
N ARG A 180 2.65 5.57 -5.55
CA ARG A 180 1.82 4.93 -4.52
C ARG A 180 2.28 5.31 -3.12
N VAL A 181 3.59 5.41 -2.94
CA VAL A 181 4.25 5.93 -1.74
C VAL A 181 4.72 7.35 -1.98
N PHE A 182 4.40 8.24 -1.04
CA PHE A 182 4.83 9.64 -1.09
C PHE A 182 5.57 9.99 0.18
N ALA A 183 6.73 10.63 0.03
CA ALA A 183 7.47 11.22 1.12
C ALA A 183 7.44 12.74 0.96
N MET A 184 7.12 13.48 2.02
CA MET A 184 6.91 14.92 1.97
C MET A 184 7.31 15.60 3.26
N THR A 185 7.55 16.90 3.18
CA THR A 185 7.75 17.75 4.36
C THR A 185 6.44 17.96 5.11
N GLY A 186 6.50 18.23 6.40
CA GLY A 186 5.31 18.62 7.18
C GLY A 186 4.66 19.89 6.65
N ARG A 187 5.46 20.84 6.15
CA ARG A 187 4.95 22.02 5.44
C ARG A 187 4.07 21.64 4.24
N PHE A 188 4.53 20.72 3.39
CA PHE A 188 3.74 20.28 2.24
C PHE A 188 2.44 19.61 2.69
N LEU A 189 2.51 18.68 3.65
CA LEU A 189 1.33 17.97 4.16
C LEU A 189 0.25 18.94 4.71
N ARG A 190 0.66 19.97 5.46
CA ARG A 190 -0.26 20.96 6.05
C ARG A 190 -0.85 21.92 5.02
N SER A 191 -0.16 22.17 3.91
CA SER A 191 -0.66 23.03 2.82
C SER A 191 -1.45 22.27 1.74
N MET A 192 -1.35 20.93 1.73
CA MET A 192 -2.01 20.09 0.73
C MET A 192 -3.54 20.21 0.80
N PRO A 193 -4.23 20.64 -0.28
CA PRO A 193 -5.67 20.91 -0.28
C PRO A 193 -6.54 19.64 -0.46
N PHE A 194 -5.91 18.48 -0.60
CA PHE A 194 -6.54 17.18 -0.81
C PHE A 194 -6.04 16.15 0.21
N SER A 195 -6.58 14.94 0.20
CA SER A 195 -6.17 13.87 1.11
C SER A 195 -5.03 13.02 0.55
N GLY A 196 -4.38 12.22 1.41
CA GLY A 196 -3.40 11.23 0.97
C GLY A 196 -3.96 10.21 -0.03
N ASP A 197 -5.24 9.83 0.10
CA ASP A 197 -5.88 8.94 -0.88
C ASP A 197 -6.05 9.58 -2.25
N TYR A 198 -6.47 10.86 -2.30
CA TYR A 198 -6.53 11.61 -3.55
C TYR A 198 -5.16 11.66 -4.24
N LEU A 199 -4.10 12.00 -3.49
CA LEU A 199 -2.73 12.04 -3.99
C LEU A 199 -2.32 10.68 -4.59
N ARG A 200 -2.58 9.59 -3.86
CA ARG A 200 -2.30 8.21 -4.30
C ARG A 200 -3.05 7.87 -5.59
N LYS A 201 -4.37 8.10 -5.65
CA LYS A 201 -5.15 7.75 -6.85
C LYS A 201 -4.76 8.64 -8.05
N LYS A 202 -4.43 9.92 -7.83
CA LYS A 202 -3.93 10.81 -8.90
C LYS A 202 -2.58 10.33 -9.44
N GLY A 203 -1.74 9.82 -8.55
CA GLY A 203 -0.46 9.19 -8.87
C GLY A 203 -0.61 7.94 -9.74
N ILE A 204 -1.47 7.00 -9.33
CA ILE A 204 -1.78 5.79 -10.09
C ILE A 204 -2.38 6.13 -11.48
N ALA A 205 -3.16 7.20 -11.57
CA ALA A 205 -3.74 7.73 -12.81
C ALA A 205 -2.74 8.52 -13.69
N GLU A 206 -1.45 8.48 -13.34
CA GLU A 206 -0.34 9.14 -14.05
C GLU A 206 -0.44 10.68 -14.07
N GLY A 207 -1.35 11.25 -13.28
CA GLY A 207 -1.63 12.68 -13.24
C GLY A 207 -0.60 13.51 -12.49
N LEU A 208 0.48 12.91 -11.98
CA LEU A 208 1.49 13.58 -11.16
C LEU A 208 2.89 13.57 -11.79
N TYR A 209 3.07 13.01 -12.98
CA TYR A 209 4.40 12.79 -13.57
C TYR A 209 5.22 14.05 -13.81
N GLN A 210 4.53 15.16 -14.11
CA GLN A 210 5.15 16.46 -14.33
C GLN A 210 5.15 17.33 -13.07
N GLU A 211 4.46 16.89 -12.00
CA GLU A 211 4.25 17.67 -10.78
C GLU A 211 5.15 17.20 -9.63
N ILE A 212 5.36 15.88 -9.50
CA ILE A 212 6.08 15.28 -8.38
C ILE A 212 7.22 14.43 -8.90
N TYR A 213 8.43 14.75 -8.42
CA TYR A 213 9.63 13.99 -8.75
C TYR A 213 9.56 12.56 -8.19
N CYS A 214 9.85 11.60 -9.05
CA CYS A 214 10.00 10.19 -8.70
C CYS A 214 11.49 9.84 -8.64
N LEU A 215 11.95 9.22 -7.54
CA LEU A 215 13.32 8.70 -7.46
C LEU A 215 13.63 7.76 -8.64
N GLU A 216 14.83 7.89 -9.20
CA GLU A 216 15.23 7.14 -10.39
C GLU A 216 15.42 5.65 -10.08
N GLU A 217 16.03 5.38 -8.94
CA GLU A 217 16.25 4.06 -8.38
C GLU A 217 15.03 3.53 -7.58
N PRO A 218 14.75 2.22 -7.61
CA PRO A 218 13.82 1.60 -6.66
C PRO A 218 14.28 1.82 -5.22
N ALA A 219 13.36 2.22 -4.35
CA ALA A 219 13.65 2.56 -2.96
C ALA A 219 12.96 1.65 -1.94
N GLY A 220 12.50 0.47 -2.37
CA GLY A 220 11.78 -0.45 -1.51
C GLY A 220 11.04 -1.52 -2.29
N PHE A 221 10.09 -2.15 -1.61
CA PHE A 221 9.32 -3.28 -2.11
C PHE A 221 7.82 -3.04 -1.92
N HIS A 222 7.04 -3.46 -2.90
CA HIS A 222 5.62 -3.72 -2.75
C HIS A 222 5.41 -5.24 -2.71
N HIS A 223 5.01 -5.78 -1.56
CA HIS A 223 4.81 -7.22 -1.32
C HIS A 223 3.33 -7.59 -1.36
N SER A 224 2.81 -7.80 -2.56
CA SER A 224 1.41 -8.18 -2.75
C SER A 224 1.19 -9.64 -2.38
N TRP A 225 0.10 -9.93 -1.65
CA TRP A 225 -0.37 -11.30 -1.41
C TRP A 225 0.70 -12.21 -0.78
N LEU A 226 1.63 -11.66 0.01
CA LEU A 226 2.72 -12.42 0.63
C LEU A 226 2.17 -13.51 1.54
N ASP A 227 2.85 -14.67 1.60
CA ASP A 227 2.40 -15.86 2.34
C ASP A 227 1.15 -16.48 1.69
N TYR A 228 1.35 -16.96 0.46
CA TYR A 228 0.30 -17.41 -0.46
C TYR A 228 -0.76 -18.31 0.21
N ARG A 229 -0.30 -19.39 0.87
CA ARG A 229 -1.21 -20.42 1.38
C ARG A 229 -1.96 -19.94 2.62
N GLN A 230 -1.31 -19.18 3.50
CA GLN A 230 -1.87 -18.86 4.81
C GLN A 230 -2.72 -17.58 4.77
N THR A 231 -2.36 -16.61 3.94
CA THR A 231 -3.03 -15.30 3.93
C THR A 231 -3.66 -14.97 2.57
N ALA A 232 -2.94 -15.20 1.47
CA ALA A 232 -3.40 -14.72 0.17
C ALA A 232 -4.59 -15.48 -0.36
N LEU A 233 -4.53 -16.82 -0.41
CA LEU A 233 -5.60 -17.65 -0.95
C LEU A 233 -6.93 -17.43 -0.18
N PRO A 234 -6.97 -17.42 1.18
CA PRO A 234 -8.17 -17.07 1.92
C PRO A 234 -8.70 -15.67 1.60
N LYS A 235 -7.81 -14.67 1.50
CA LYS A 235 -8.18 -13.29 1.17
C LYS A 235 -8.77 -13.21 -0.23
N LEU A 236 -8.14 -13.86 -1.22
CA LEU A 236 -8.62 -13.95 -2.60
C LEU A 236 -10.00 -14.59 -2.67
N GLN A 237 -10.20 -15.74 -2.01
CA GLN A 237 -11.49 -16.41 -1.93
C GLN A 237 -12.58 -15.51 -1.30
N ALA A 238 -12.24 -14.70 -0.29
CA ALA A 238 -13.16 -13.71 0.27
C ALA A 238 -13.54 -12.59 -0.74
N PHE A 239 -12.63 -12.26 -1.67
CA PHE A 239 -12.90 -11.33 -2.78
C PHE A 239 -13.62 -11.98 -3.97
N ALA A 240 -13.78 -13.31 -4.03
CA ALA A 240 -14.45 -14.00 -5.14
C ALA A 240 -15.88 -13.52 -5.38
N ALA A 241 -16.55 -12.98 -4.36
CA ALA A 241 -17.87 -12.35 -4.50
C ALA A 241 -17.86 -11.10 -5.40
N ASN A 242 -16.70 -10.43 -5.53
CA ASN A 242 -16.49 -9.22 -6.32
C ASN A 242 -15.82 -9.49 -7.66
N VAL A 243 -15.51 -10.75 -7.99
CA VAL A 243 -14.91 -11.14 -9.27
C VAL A 243 -16.00 -11.66 -10.19
N LYS A 244 -16.07 -11.13 -11.42
CA LYS A 244 -17.07 -11.52 -12.42
C LYS A 244 -16.92 -13.00 -12.82
N ASP A 245 -15.68 -13.45 -12.98
CA ASP A 245 -15.35 -14.84 -13.23
C ASP A 245 -14.87 -15.52 -11.94
N LYS A 246 -15.70 -16.38 -11.36
CA LYS A 246 -15.36 -17.09 -10.12
C LYS A 246 -14.36 -18.22 -10.35
N SER A 247 -14.15 -18.65 -11.59
CA SER A 247 -13.23 -19.74 -11.91
C SER A 247 -11.78 -19.37 -11.69
N ILE A 248 -11.42 -18.08 -11.69
CA ILE A 248 -10.03 -17.62 -11.52
C ILE A 248 -9.60 -17.50 -10.05
N VAL A 249 -10.52 -17.70 -9.09
CA VAL A 249 -10.28 -17.54 -7.65
C VAL A 249 -10.37 -18.87 -6.93
N ASN A 250 -9.77 -19.90 -7.51
CA ASN A 250 -9.63 -21.23 -6.91
C ASN A 250 -8.15 -21.62 -6.80
N GLU A 251 -7.86 -22.52 -5.86
CA GLU A 251 -6.49 -22.92 -5.53
C GLU A 251 -5.76 -23.57 -6.72
N ASP A 252 -6.44 -24.44 -7.45
CA ASP A 252 -5.86 -25.16 -8.59
C ASP A 252 -5.46 -24.18 -9.71
N TYR A 253 -6.31 -23.20 -10.00
CA TYR A 253 -6.03 -22.18 -11.01
C TYR A 253 -4.86 -21.29 -10.61
N ILE A 254 -4.83 -20.81 -9.36
CA ILE A 254 -3.73 -19.95 -8.90
C ILE A 254 -2.43 -20.76 -8.86
N LYS A 255 -2.46 -22.04 -8.46
CA LYS A 255 -1.31 -22.93 -8.52
C LYS A 255 -0.81 -23.10 -9.96
N GLN A 256 -1.71 -23.35 -10.91
CA GLN A 256 -1.34 -23.42 -12.32
C GLN A 256 -0.71 -22.11 -12.80
N CYS A 257 -1.25 -20.96 -12.40
CA CYS A 257 -0.64 -19.66 -12.71
C CYS A 257 0.77 -19.52 -12.13
N LEU A 258 0.99 -19.96 -10.89
CA LEU A 258 2.32 -19.94 -10.27
C LEU A 258 3.31 -20.84 -11.04
N ASP A 259 2.89 -22.06 -11.38
CA ASP A 259 3.69 -23.03 -12.14
C ASP A 259 4.03 -22.48 -13.54
N ASP A 260 3.06 -21.82 -14.20
CA ASP A 260 3.22 -21.14 -15.49
C ASP A 260 3.94 -19.78 -15.38
N LYS A 261 4.26 -19.34 -14.15
CA LYS A 261 4.84 -18.03 -13.84
C LYS A 261 4.03 -16.87 -14.44
N LYS A 262 2.73 -16.83 -14.12
CA LYS A 262 1.79 -15.78 -14.52
C LYS A 262 0.99 -15.26 -13.33
N LEU A 263 0.51 -14.02 -13.42
CA LEU A 263 -0.49 -13.52 -12.48
C LEU A 263 -1.89 -14.00 -12.84
N TYR A 264 -2.67 -14.39 -11.83
CA TYR A 264 -4.01 -14.95 -12.02
C TYR A 264 -5.06 -13.93 -12.53
N TYR A 265 -4.75 -12.63 -12.47
CA TYR A 265 -5.68 -11.53 -12.78
C TYR A 265 -5.15 -10.55 -13.82
N LEU A 266 -3.90 -10.75 -14.28
CA LEU A 266 -3.24 -9.87 -15.22
C LEU A 266 -2.38 -10.73 -16.15
N ASP A 267 -2.50 -10.52 -17.46
CA ASP A 267 -1.66 -11.19 -18.44
C ASP A 267 -0.24 -10.61 -18.39
N THR A 268 0.55 -11.13 -17.45
CA THR A 268 1.94 -10.75 -17.23
C THR A 268 2.73 -11.91 -16.67
N GLU A 269 4.02 -11.89 -16.98
CA GLU A 269 4.99 -12.88 -16.53
C GLU A 269 5.51 -12.57 -15.12
N LEU A 270 5.70 -13.64 -14.36
CA LEU A 270 6.41 -13.67 -13.11
C LEU A 270 7.83 -14.19 -13.33
N TYR A 271 8.77 -13.72 -12.52
CA TYR A 271 10.15 -14.21 -12.55
C TYR A 271 10.73 -14.31 -11.15
N VAL A 272 11.65 -15.25 -10.97
CA VAL A 272 12.36 -15.45 -9.70
C VAL A 272 13.65 -14.65 -9.75
N ASP A 273 13.94 -13.92 -8.67
CA ASP A 273 15.19 -13.20 -8.52
C ASP A 273 15.69 -13.29 -7.07
N ASN A 274 16.67 -14.16 -6.86
CA ASN A 274 17.30 -14.36 -5.55
C ASN A 274 18.49 -13.43 -5.30
N GLU A 275 18.93 -12.70 -6.33
CA GLU A 275 20.13 -11.84 -6.28
C GLU A 275 19.77 -10.41 -5.85
N LYS A 276 18.48 -10.05 -5.86
CA LYS A 276 18.03 -8.76 -5.33
C LYS A 276 18.44 -8.62 -3.87
N SER A 277 19.02 -7.47 -3.59
CA SER A 277 19.28 -7.04 -2.22
C SER A 277 17.95 -6.76 -1.51
N PHE A 278 17.41 -7.75 -0.83
CA PHE A 278 16.18 -7.63 -0.05
C PHE A 278 16.35 -6.66 1.15
N LEU A 279 15.21 -6.33 1.77
CA LEU A 279 15.13 -5.50 2.98
C LEU A 279 16.02 -6.06 4.10
N SER A 280 16.62 -5.16 4.89
CA SER A 280 17.52 -5.56 5.97
C SER A 280 16.78 -6.33 7.07
N ALA A 281 15.52 -6.00 7.32
CA ALA A 281 14.62 -6.67 8.24
C ALA A 281 14.45 -8.17 7.99
N LEU A 282 14.63 -8.65 6.76
CA LEU A 282 14.45 -10.07 6.44
C LEU A 282 15.56 -10.95 7.01
N GLN A 283 16.67 -10.37 7.46
CA GLN A 283 17.73 -11.07 8.21
C GLN A 283 17.24 -11.48 9.61
N ASP A 284 16.26 -10.75 10.14
CA ASP A 284 15.75 -10.89 11.50
C ASP A 284 14.46 -11.73 11.56
N ILE A 285 13.99 -12.26 10.42
CA ILE A 285 12.70 -12.95 10.28
C ILE A 285 12.92 -14.31 9.64
N GLN A 286 12.18 -15.33 10.09
CA GLN A 286 12.13 -16.61 9.39
C GLN A 286 11.41 -16.43 8.05
N THR A 287 12.12 -16.60 6.94
CA THR A 287 11.60 -16.37 5.58
C THR A 287 11.51 -17.63 4.72
N GLY A 288 11.82 -18.81 5.27
CA GLY A 288 11.88 -20.05 4.50
C GLY A 288 10.56 -20.44 3.83
N ASP A 289 9.44 -20.12 4.46
CA ASP A 289 8.05 -20.27 4.00
C ASP A 289 7.63 -19.19 2.98
N LEU A 290 8.40 -18.10 2.89
CA LEU A 290 8.08 -16.92 2.07
C LEU A 290 8.84 -16.88 0.74
N LEU A 291 9.62 -17.92 0.41
CA LEU A 291 10.39 -18.00 -0.83
C LEU A 291 9.73 -18.97 -1.81
N TYR A 292 9.62 -18.55 -3.06
CA TYR A 292 9.18 -19.37 -4.18
C TYR A 292 10.32 -20.28 -4.60
N TRP A 293 10.15 -21.60 -4.39
CA TRP A 293 11.05 -22.71 -4.76
C TRP A 293 12.55 -22.42 -4.57
N ARG A 294 13.16 -23.01 -3.53
CA ARG A 294 14.62 -22.98 -3.34
C ARG A 294 15.35 -23.83 -4.38
#